data_AF-A0A011U521-F1
#
_entry.id   AF-A0A011U521-F1
#
_cell.length_a   1.000
_cell.length_b   1.000
_cell.length_c   1.000
_cell.angle_alpha   90.00
_cell.angle_beta   90.00
_cell.angle_gamma   90.00
#
_symmetry.space_group_name_H-M   'P 1'
#
loop_
_entity.id
_entity.type
_entity.pdbx_description
1 polymer ?
#
loop_
_entity_poly.entity_id
_entity_poly.type
_entity_poly.pdbx_seq_one_letter_code
_entity_poly.pdbx_strand_id
1 'polypeptide(L)'
;MEELGHDVQDMGTVMPGPLPSVVHGNQVLKALPQVSAWTDANADAAYVASKDAMPIFLGSDHSISAGTLSGIARRANELGRPLFVLWLDAHPDFHTLDSTTSGNLHGVPLAYASNCV
;
A
#
# COMPACT_ATOMS: atom_id res chain seq x y z
N MET A 1 14.48 -13.96 -12.15
CA MET A 1 13.69 -13.19 -13.13
C MET A 1 14.44 -13.10 -14.46
N GLU A 2 15.72 -12.73 -14.43
CA GLU A 2 16.59 -12.76 -15.64
C GLU A 2 16.68 -14.16 -16.29
N GLU A 3 16.80 -15.22 -15.49
CA GLU A 3 16.75 -16.61 -15.98
C GLU A 3 15.41 -16.98 -16.65
N LEU A 4 14.34 -16.22 -16.38
CA LEU A 4 13.03 -16.35 -17.03
C LEU A 4 12.91 -15.45 -18.27
N GLY A 5 13.97 -14.73 -18.64
CA GLY A 5 14.02 -13.85 -19.82
C GLY A 5 13.50 -12.43 -19.60
N HIS A 6 13.33 -11.98 -18.35
CA HIS A 6 12.90 -10.62 -18.04
C HIS A 6 14.10 -9.68 -17.78
N ASP A 7 14.00 -8.43 -18.25
CA ASP A 7 14.85 -7.35 -17.77
C ASP A 7 14.42 -6.95 -16.36
N VAL A 8 15.39 -6.75 -15.46
CA VAL A 8 15.15 -6.56 -14.03
C VAL A 8 15.92 -5.33 -13.57
N GLN A 9 15.19 -4.41 -12.96
CA GLN A 9 15.77 -3.25 -12.29
C GLN A 9 15.44 -3.32 -10.80
N ASP A 10 16.48 -3.33 -9.97
CA ASP A 10 16.33 -3.09 -8.53
C ASP A 10 16.23 -1.59 -8.27
N MET A 11 15.13 -1.16 -7.65
CA MET A 11 14.86 0.24 -7.31
C MET A 11 15.27 0.59 -5.87
N GLY A 12 15.85 -0.37 -5.15
CA GLY A 12 16.27 -0.21 -3.76
C GLY A 12 15.12 -0.22 -2.76
N THR A 13 15.45 0.14 -1.52
CA THR A 13 14.50 0.17 -0.41
C THR A 13 13.82 1.53 -0.31
N VAL A 14 12.48 1.55 -0.31
CA VAL A 14 11.68 2.75 -0.05
C VAL A 14 11.93 3.22 1.38
N MET A 15 11.99 4.53 1.58
CA MET A 15 12.13 5.16 2.91
C MET A 15 10.94 6.09 3.16
N PRO A 16 10.39 6.13 4.38
CA PRO A 16 9.25 6.98 4.68
C PRO A 16 9.68 8.44 4.74
N GLY A 17 8.74 9.33 4.44
CA GLY A 17 8.90 10.76 4.68
C GLY A 17 8.79 11.13 6.17
N PRO A 18 8.73 12.44 6.48
CA PRO A 18 8.44 12.93 7.81
C PRO A 18 7.11 12.39 8.36
N LEU A 19 7.04 12.17 9.67
CA LEU A 19 5.82 11.67 10.29
C LEU A 19 4.72 12.74 10.24
N PRO A 20 3.55 12.45 9.66
CA PRO A 20 2.43 13.37 9.64
C PRO A 20 1.79 13.47 11.03
N SER A 21 1.18 14.61 11.35
CA SER A 21 0.40 14.78 12.57
C SER A 21 -1.02 14.24 12.38
N VAL A 22 -1.15 12.91 12.35
CA VAL A 22 -2.43 12.21 12.18
C VAL A 22 -2.92 11.69 13.53
N VAL A 23 -4.18 11.99 13.84
CA VAL A 23 -4.87 11.51 15.04
C VAL A 23 -6.21 10.90 14.65
N HIS A 24 -6.67 9.93 15.43
CA HIS A 24 -7.95 9.26 15.19
C HIS A 24 -8.69 9.06 16.52
N GLY A 25 -10.02 8.96 16.46
CA GLY A 25 -10.86 8.74 17.64
C GLY A 25 -10.61 7.38 18.30
N ASN A 26 -10.33 6.36 17.50
CA ASN A 26 -9.94 5.04 17.98
C ASN A 26 -8.55 5.06 18.63
N GLN A 27 -8.51 4.97 19.96
CA GLN A 27 -7.27 5.01 20.74
C GLN A 27 -6.47 3.70 20.72
N VAL A 28 -7.01 2.60 20.19
CA VAL A 28 -6.27 1.33 20.11
C VAL A 28 -5.27 1.29 18.97
N LEU A 29 -5.39 2.22 18.00
CA LEU A 29 -4.55 2.25 16.81
C LEU A 29 -3.07 2.38 17.15
N LYS A 30 -2.25 1.57 16.51
CA LYS A 30 -0.81 1.52 16.73
C LYS A 30 -0.09 2.12 15.54
N ALA A 31 0.89 2.96 15.84
CA ALA A 31 1.83 3.52 14.86
C ALA A 31 1.16 4.20 13.65
N LEU A 32 -0.01 4.81 13.83
CA LEU A 32 -0.76 5.46 12.74
C LEU A 32 0.08 6.49 11.96
N PRO A 33 0.79 7.45 12.61
CA PRO A 33 1.67 8.37 11.89
C PRO A 33 2.74 7.65 11.04
N GLN A 34 3.36 6.60 11.57
CA GLN A 34 4.39 5.84 10.87
C GLN A 34 3.83 5.12 9.65
N VAL A 35 2.69 4.42 9.82
CA VAL A 35 2.03 3.70 8.73
C VAL A 35 1.53 4.67 7.66
N SER A 36 1.03 5.85 8.03
CA SER A 36 0.67 6.90 7.06
C SER A 36 1.89 7.37 6.26
N ALA A 37 3.02 7.68 6.91
CA ALA A 37 4.24 8.10 6.21
C ALA A 37 4.78 7.02 5.23
N TRP A 38 4.70 5.75 5.63
CA TRP A 38 5.03 4.62 4.75
C TRP A 38 4.04 4.45 3.60
N THR A 39 2.74 4.64 3.85
CA THR A 39 1.69 4.54 2.83
C THR A 39 1.94 5.53 1.72
N ASP A 40 2.24 6.79 2.06
CA ASP A 40 2.54 7.85 1.08
C ASP A 40 3.80 7.53 0.27
N ALA A 41 4.89 7.15 0.95
CA ALA A 41 6.14 6.82 0.28
C ALA A 41 6.02 5.61 -0.67
N ASN A 42 5.26 4.59 -0.26
CA ASN A 42 5.00 3.42 -1.09
C ASN A 42 4.07 3.74 -2.27
N ALA A 43 3.10 4.65 -2.10
CA ALA A 43 2.25 5.10 -3.21
C ALA A 43 3.05 5.84 -4.27
N ASP A 44 3.95 6.74 -3.86
CA ASP A 44 4.84 7.45 -4.79
C ASP A 44 5.78 6.48 -5.50
N ALA A 45 6.44 5.58 -4.76
CA ALA A 45 7.31 4.56 -5.34
C ALA A 45 6.56 3.66 -6.34
N ALA A 46 5.36 3.22 -6.02
CA ALA A 46 4.54 2.40 -6.90
C ALA A 46 4.11 3.14 -8.17
N TYR A 47 3.77 4.42 -8.05
CA TYR A 47 3.43 5.26 -9.20
C TYR A 47 4.62 5.48 -10.14
N VAL A 48 5.82 5.68 -9.59
CA VAL A 48 7.07 5.83 -10.36
C VAL A 48 7.45 4.50 -11.02
N ALA A 49 7.46 3.40 -10.27
CA ALA A 49 7.87 2.09 -10.76
C ALA A 49 6.92 1.52 -11.82
N SER A 50 5.63 1.89 -11.78
CA SER A 50 4.63 1.49 -12.77
C SER A 50 4.68 2.28 -14.08
N LYS A 51 5.73 3.10 -14.29
CA LYS A 51 5.80 3.96 -15.48
C LYS A 51 5.78 3.17 -16.78
N ASP A 52 6.74 2.28 -16.91
CA ASP A 52 7.00 1.50 -18.13
C ASP A 52 7.31 0.03 -17.79
N ALA A 53 6.98 -0.42 -16.57
CA ALA A 53 7.30 -1.74 -16.05
C ALA A 53 6.15 -2.31 -15.19
N MET A 54 6.23 -3.61 -14.90
CA MET A 54 5.38 -4.28 -13.91
C MET A 54 6.14 -4.32 -12.57
N PRO A 55 5.80 -3.44 -11.60
CA PRO A 55 6.56 -3.36 -10.37
C PRO A 55 6.28 -4.56 -9.45
N ILE A 56 7.30 -4.96 -8.71
CA ILE A 56 7.22 -5.98 -7.66
C ILE A 56 7.66 -5.33 -6.37
N PHE A 57 6.78 -5.38 -5.37
CA PHE A 57 7.02 -4.81 -4.06
C PHE A 57 7.31 -5.93 -3.08
N LEU A 58 8.42 -5.80 -2.34
CA LEU A 58 8.80 -6.73 -1.27
C LEU A 58 8.69 -5.98 0.06
N GLY A 59 7.67 -6.32 0.85
CA GLY A 59 7.39 -5.72 2.15
C GLY A 59 7.41 -6.73 3.29
N SER A 60 7.34 -6.25 4.54
CA SER A 60 7.26 -7.11 5.72
C SER A 60 5.83 -7.52 6.06
N ASP A 61 4.92 -6.56 6.21
CA ASP A 61 3.51 -6.81 6.55
C ASP A 61 2.56 -6.20 5.50
N HIS A 62 1.28 -6.58 5.57
CA HIS A 62 0.32 -6.27 4.52
C HIS A 62 -0.06 -4.79 4.42
N SER A 63 0.31 -3.95 5.39
CA SER A 63 0.04 -2.50 5.32
C SER A 63 0.71 -1.83 4.11
N ILE A 64 1.78 -2.41 3.56
CA ILE A 64 2.42 -1.94 2.32
C ILE A 64 1.43 -1.82 1.16
N SER A 65 0.43 -2.69 1.12
CA SER A 65 -0.60 -2.73 0.08
C SER A 65 -1.45 -1.47 0.04
N ALA A 66 -1.64 -0.77 1.17
CA ALA A 66 -2.37 0.50 1.19
C ALA A 66 -1.70 1.54 0.28
N GLY A 67 -0.36 1.62 0.33
CA GLY A 67 0.42 2.53 -0.51
C GLY A 67 0.54 2.02 -1.94
N THR A 68 0.97 0.76 -2.13
CA THR A 68 1.26 0.24 -3.46
C THR A 68 0.00 0.17 -4.34
N LEU A 69 -1.15 -0.25 -3.80
CA LEU A 69 -2.41 -0.21 -4.54
C LEU A 69 -2.80 1.22 -4.91
N SER A 70 -2.59 2.19 -4.02
CA SER A 70 -2.90 3.61 -4.30
C SER A 70 -2.09 4.15 -5.48
N GLY A 71 -0.78 3.88 -5.51
CA GLY A 71 0.08 4.30 -6.63
C GLY A 71 -0.28 3.64 -7.96
N ILE A 72 -0.62 2.35 -7.94
CA ILE A 72 -1.05 1.59 -9.13
C ILE A 72 -2.44 2.04 -9.60
N ALA A 73 -3.36 2.32 -8.67
CA ALA A 73 -4.69 2.83 -8.98
C ALA A 73 -4.62 4.20 -9.65
N ARG A 74 -3.75 5.09 -9.14
CA ARG A 74 -3.45 6.38 -9.79
C ARG A 74 -2.99 6.19 -11.24
N ARG A 75 -2.01 5.31 -11.48
CA ARG A 75 -1.51 5.00 -12.82
C ARG A 75 -2.61 4.45 -13.73
N ALA A 76 -3.40 3.50 -13.25
CA ALA A 76 -4.47 2.88 -14.02
C ALA A 76 -5.53 3.93 -14.45
N ASN A 77 -5.90 4.82 -13.52
CA ASN A 77 -6.81 5.92 -13.79
C ASN A 77 -6.27 6.91 -14.84
N GLU A 78 -5.00 7.31 -14.75
CA GLU A 78 -4.34 8.19 -15.74
C GLU A 78 -4.32 7.56 -17.15
N LEU A 79 -4.22 6.24 -17.24
CA LEU A 79 -4.28 5.49 -18.49
C LEU A 79 -5.71 5.18 -18.97
N GLY A 80 -6.74 5.57 -18.21
CA GLY A 80 -8.13 5.25 -18.50
C GLY A 80 -8.43 3.74 -18.48
N ARG A 81 -7.71 2.97 -17.67
CA ARG A 81 -7.84 1.51 -17.56
C ARG A 81 -8.40 1.11 -16.20
N PRO A 82 -9.31 0.12 -16.14
CA PRO A 82 -9.74 -0.43 -14.86
C PRO A 82 -8.59 -1.16 -14.17
N LEU A 83 -8.51 -1.02 -12.84
CA LEU A 83 -7.65 -1.82 -11.97
C LEU A 83 -8.49 -2.91 -11.31
N PHE A 84 -8.01 -4.15 -11.36
CA PHE A 84 -8.58 -5.27 -10.62
C PHE A 84 -7.55 -5.81 -9.64
N VAL A 85 -7.99 -6.20 -8.45
CA VAL A 85 -7.13 -6.72 -7.38
C VAL A 85 -7.53 -8.16 -7.06
N LEU A 86 -6.56 -9.08 -7.15
CA LEU A 86 -6.67 -10.43 -6.62
C LEU A 86 -5.95 -10.46 -5.26
N TRP A 87 -6.71 -10.53 -4.18
CA TRP A 87 -6.18 -10.57 -2.82
C TRP A 87 -6.16 -12.02 -2.33
N LEU A 88 -4.97 -12.59 -2.14
CA LEU A 88 -4.78 -13.97 -1.68
C LEU A 88 -4.15 -13.95 -0.29
N ASP A 89 -4.98 -14.00 0.73
CA ASP A 89 -4.57 -14.05 2.14
C ASP A 89 -5.61 -14.87 2.93
N ALA A 90 -5.22 -15.40 4.09
CA ALA A 90 -6.14 -16.01 5.04
C ALA A 90 -7.09 -14.97 5.66
N HIS A 91 -6.69 -13.70 5.68
CA HIS A 91 -7.46 -12.59 6.23
C HIS A 91 -7.92 -11.63 5.12
N PRO A 92 -9.12 -11.04 5.24
CA PRO A 92 -9.63 -10.11 4.23
C PRO A 92 -8.95 -8.74 4.28
N ASP A 93 -8.26 -8.42 5.38
CA ASP A 93 -7.58 -7.13 5.60
C ASP A 93 -8.46 -5.89 5.33
N PHE A 94 -9.73 -6.01 5.72
CA PHE A 94 -10.82 -5.09 5.43
C PHE A 94 -11.39 -4.40 6.69
N HIS A 95 -10.63 -4.35 7.78
CA HIS A 95 -11.02 -3.49 8.91
C HIS A 95 -10.87 -2.02 8.53
N THR A 96 -11.71 -1.16 9.11
CA THR A 96 -11.52 0.30 9.04
C THR A 96 -10.75 0.76 10.28
N LEU A 97 -10.35 2.02 10.30
CA LEU A 97 -9.76 2.61 11.52
C LEU A 97 -10.74 2.60 12.70
N ASP A 98 -12.04 2.59 12.45
CA ASP A 98 -13.08 2.47 13.48
C ASP A 98 -13.35 1.03 13.92
N SER A 99 -13.30 0.06 13.00
CA SER A 99 -13.72 -1.32 13.30
C SER A 99 -12.60 -2.22 13.83
N THR A 100 -11.33 -1.85 13.64
CA THR A 100 -10.21 -2.62 14.19
C THR A 100 -10.17 -2.56 15.71
N THR A 101 -10.10 -3.73 16.35
CA THR A 101 -10.01 -3.88 17.81
C THR A 101 -8.58 -4.14 18.29
N SER A 102 -7.71 -4.68 17.41
CA SER A 102 -6.30 -4.94 17.72
C SER A 102 -5.42 -3.70 17.57
N GLY A 103 -5.88 -2.75 16.74
CA GLY A 103 -5.17 -1.53 16.37
C GLY A 103 -3.98 -1.75 15.44
N ASN A 104 -3.67 -2.99 15.04
CA ASN A 104 -2.62 -3.24 14.06
C ASN A 104 -3.16 -2.94 12.65
N LEU A 105 -2.44 -2.12 11.89
CA LEU A 105 -2.94 -1.58 10.61
C LEU A 105 -2.72 -2.49 9.40
N HIS A 106 -2.01 -3.62 9.54
CA HIS A 106 -1.87 -4.61 8.47
C HIS A 106 -3.21 -5.27 8.06
N GLY A 107 -4.23 -5.21 8.93
CA GLY A 107 -5.59 -5.70 8.64
C GLY A 107 -6.56 -4.65 8.10
N VAL A 108 -6.07 -3.44 7.78
CA VAL A 108 -6.84 -2.31 7.22
C VAL A 108 -6.63 -2.03 5.70
N PRO A 109 -5.54 -2.46 5.04
CA PRO A 109 -5.13 -1.88 3.76
C PRO A 109 -6.18 -2.01 2.65
N LEU A 110 -7.00 -3.05 2.63
CA LEU A 110 -7.99 -3.25 1.57
C LEU A 110 -9.23 -2.36 1.76
N ALA A 111 -9.61 -2.04 2.99
CA ALA A 111 -10.65 -1.03 3.25
C ALA A 111 -10.20 0.36 2.79
N TYR A 112 -8.93 0.71 3.04
CA TYR A 112 -8.32 1.93 2.55
C TYR A 112 -8.29 2.01 1.02
N ALA A 113 -7.73 1.00 0.36
CA ALA A 113 -7.56 0.98 -1.09
C ALA A 113 -8.89 0.95 -1.88
N SER A 114 -9.98 0.49 -1.26
CA SER A 114 -11.31 0.44 -1.86
C SER A 114 -12.19 1.65 -1.55
N ASN A 115 -11.66 2.68 -0.89
CA ASN A 115 -12.42 3.84 -0.39
C ASN A 115 -13.57 3.45 0.58
N CYS A 116 -13.42 2.34 1.29
CA CYS A 116 -14.30 1.92 2.38
C CYS A 116 -13.76 2.43 3.73
N VAL A 117 -13.41 3.72 3.81
CA VAL A 117 -12.89 4.41 5.00
C VAL A 117 -13.88 5.39 5.58
#